data_AF-A0A937EK46-F1
#
_entry.id   AF-A0A937EK46-F1
#
_cell.length_a   1.000
_cell.length_b   1.000
_cell.length_c   1.000
_cell.angle_alpha   90.00
_cell.angle_beta   90.00
_cell.angle_gamma   90.00
#
_symmetry.space_group_name_H-M   'P 1'
#
loop_
_entity.id
_entity.type
_entity.pdbx_description
1 polymer ?
#
loop_
_entity_poly.entity_id
_entity_poly.type
_entity_poly.pdbx_seq_one_letter_code
_entity_poly.pdbx_strand_id
1 'polypeptide(L)'
;MDVELVEGAGELESLIAKVEKTGERVRLTADNEPARVLLPAAELAELEYWAARQHRGARPASEPAHQCPPGPTAYGPYVGYSHPHGGMTVTRGRVVVAELRDAETVAWLEEQAMYGRQGYMGPKQSAAFAEFLARWAPVGDEQGATKQRGSRNVASAGQGGQGGQSE
;
A
#
# COMPACT_ATOMS: atom_id res chain seq x y z
N MET A 1 3.47 -8.56 10.24
CA MET A 1 2.49 -9.32 11.05
C MET A 1 1.19 -8.57 11.03
N ASP A 2 0.08 -9.26 10.75
CA ASP A 2 -1.26 -8.67 10.73
C ASP A 2 -1.96 -8.94 12.06
N VAL A 3 -2.61 -7.93 12.62
CA VAL A 3 -3.32 -7.95 13.91
C VAL A 3 -4.62 -7.18 13.72
N GLU A 4 -5.73 -7.64 14.29
CA GLU A 4 -6.99 -6.90 14.25
C GLU A 4 -6.87 -5.53 14.95
N LEU A 5 -7.66 -4.55 14.52
CA LEU A 5 -7.61 -3.19 15.03
C LEU A 5 -7.96 -3.19 16.52
N VAL A 6 -7.02 -2.70 17.30
CA VAL A 6 -7.07 -2.76 18.75
C VAL A 6 -7.89 -1.59 19.32
N GLU A 7 -8.96 -1.89 20.05
CA GLU A 7 -9.77 -0.88 20.76
C GLU A 7 -9.22 -0.53 22.17
N GLY A 8 -8.24 -1.31 22.68
CA GLY A 8 -7.74 -1.20 24.05
C GLY A 8 -6.31 -0.67 24.21
N ALA A 9 -6.09 0.23 25.18
CA ALA A 9 -4.77 0.83 25.44
C ALA A 9 -3.66 -0.19 25.82
N GLY A 10 -4.00 -1.26 26.55
CA GLY A 10 -3.00 -2.25 27.00
C GLY A 10 -2.48 -3.17 25.89
N GLU A 11 -3.31 -3.47 24.89
CA GLU A 11 -2.88 -4.25 23.74
C GLU A 11 -2.01 -3.39 22.80
N LEU A 12 -2.36 -2.10 22.64
CA LEU A 12 -1.52 -1.17 21.88
C LEU A 12 -0.14 -0.96 22.52
N GLU A 13 -0.05 -0.89 23.86
CA GLU A 13 1.24 -0.86 24.58
C GLU A 13 2.12 -2.06 24.21
N SER A 14 1.54 -3.26 24.15
CA SER A 14 2.26 -4.49 23.83
C SER A 14 2.79 -4.49 22.39
N LEU A 15 2.02 -3.93 21.46
CA LEU A 15 2.44 -3.77 20.06
C LEU A 15 3.56 -2.72 19.92
N ILE A 16 3.45 -1.58 20.61
CA ILE A 16 4.51 -0.56 20.64
C ILE A 16 5.82 -1.16 21.17
N ALA A 17 5.76 -1.88 22.29
CA ALA A 17 6.93 -2.53 22.87
C ALA A 17 7.56 -3.56 21.93
N LYS A 18 6.73 -4.28 21.16
CA LYS A 18 7.22 -5.21 20.15
C LYS A 18 7.96 -4.48 19.03
N VAL A 19 7.35 -3.43 18.45
CA VAL A 19 7.96 -2.62 17.39
C VAL A 19 9.28 -2.00 17.85
N GLU A 20 9.33 -1.42 19.05
CA GLU A 20 10.57 -0.88 19.63
C GLU A 20 11.65 -1.97 19.78
N LYS A 21 11.27 -3.16 20.26
CA LYS A 21 12.21 -4.26 20.53
C LYS A 21 12.75 -4.92 19.27
N THR A 22 11.90 -5.16 18.27
CA THR A 22 12.28 -5.94 17.07
C THR A 22 12.68 -5.08 15.89
N GLY A 23 12.25 -3.81 15.85
CA GLY A 23 12.35 -3.00 14.65
C GLY A 23 11.46 -3.48 13.50
N GLU A 24 10.51 -4.38 13.76
CA GLU A 24 9.57 -4.88 12.76
C GLU A 24 8.23 -4.15 12.89
N ARG A 25 7.66 -3.74 11.75
CA ARG A 25 6.33 -3.14 11.72
C ARG A 25 5.20 -4.15 11.96
N VAL A 26 4.09 -3.63 12.46
CA VAL A 26 2.83 -4.35 12.67
C VAL A 26 1.74 -3.71 11.81
N ARG A 27 0.97 -4.53 11.10
CA ARG A 27 -0.20 -4.11 10.33
C ARG A 27 -1.44 -4.36 11.18
N LEU A 28 -2.27 -3.33 11.32
CA LEU A 28 -3.55 -3.37 12.01
C LEU A 28 -4.65 -3.46 10.97
N THR A 29 -5.49 -4.49 11.05
CA THR A 29 -6.58 -4.76 10.11
C THR A 29 -7.93 -4.37 10.69
N ALA A 30 -8.80 -3.74 9.91
CA ALA A 30 -10.21 -3.55 10.22
C ALA A 30 -11.02 -4.32 9.18
N ASP A 31 -12.00 -5.13 9.61
CA ASP A 31 -12.77 -6.00 8.70
C ASP A 31 -11.91 -6.90 7.79
N ASN A 32 -10.77 -7.38 8.31
CA ASN A 32 -9.72 -8.13 7.59
C ASN A 32 -8.93 -7.35 6.53
N GLU A 33 -9.17 -6.05 6.35
CA GLU A 33 -8.41 -5.20 5.45
C GLU A 33 -7.35 -4.39 6.21
N PRO A 34 -6.12 -4.19 5.68
CA PRO A 34 -5.12 -3.36 6.31
C PRO A 34 -5.61 -1.92 6.48
N ALA A 35 -5.89 -1.51 7.72
CA ALA A 35 -6.38 -0.17 8.03
C ALA A 35 -5.22 0.74 8.41
N ARG A 36 -4.33 0.27 9.30
CA ARG A 36 -3.20 1.06 9.81
C ARG A 36 -1.94 0.23 9.93
N VAL A 37 -0.82 0.90 10.05
CA VAL A 37 0.50 0.29 10.22
C VAL A 37 1.22 1.02 11.34
N LEU A 38 1.65 0.27 12.35
CA LEU A 38 2.56 0.73 13.38
C LEU A 38 3.98 0.33 12.95
N LEU A 39 4.85 1.30 12.69
CA LEU A 39 6.20 1.07 12.19
C LEU A 39 7.24 1.79 13.04
N PRO A 40 8.50 1.30 13.09
CA PRO A 40 9.58 2.02 13.74
C PRO A 40 9.78 3.41 13.14
N ALA A 41 10.11 4.38 13.98
CA ALA A 41 10.35 5.75 13.52
C ALA A 41 11.48 5.84 12.47
N ALA A 42 12.53 5.02 12.62
CA ALA A 42 13.63 4.93 11.68
C ALA A 42 13.19 4.42 10.29
N GLU A 43 12.28 3.44 10.26
CA GLU A 43 11.74 2.91 9.02
C GLU A 43 10.90 3.96 8.30
N LEU A 44 10.03 4.68 9.02
CA LEU A 44 9.26 5.78 8.43
C LEU A 44 10.18 6.86 7.84
N ALA A 45 11.21 7.27 8.59
CA ALA A 45 12.16 8.28 8.16
C ALA A 45 12.91 7.86 6.87
N GLU A 46 13.28 6.59 6.74
CA GLU A 46 13.90 6.06 5.53
C GLU A 46 12.93 6.09 4.33
N LEU A 47 11.69 5.65 4.54
CA LEU A 47 10.66 5.68 3.50
C LEU A 47 10.40 7.10 3.01
N GLU A 48 10.21 8.05 3.93
CA GLU A 48 9.99 9.47 3.59
C GLU A 48 11.21 10.08 2.87
N TYR A 49 12.42 9.74 3.30
CA TYR A 49 13.65 10.20 2.65
C TYR A 49 13.73 9.76 1.19
N TRP A 50 13.44 8.49 0.89
CA TRP A 50 13.49 7.99 -0.48
C TRP A 50 12.28 8.44 -1.30
N ALA A 51 11.09 8.47 -0.72
CA ALA A 51 9.89 8.96 -1.37
C ALA A 51 10.03 10.42 -1.83
N ALA A 52 10.66 11.28 -1.02
CA ALA A 52 10.92 12.68 -1.39
C ALA A 52 11.80 12.86 -2.65
N ARG A 53 12.48 11.82 -3.11
CA ARG A 53 13.28 11.84 -4.35
C ARG A 53 12.48 11.48 -5.59
N GLN A 54 11.32 10.87 -5.41
CA GLN A 54 10.38 10.56 -6.46
C GLN A 54 9.06 11.27 -6.16
N HIS A 55 8.90 12.48 -6.69
CA HIS A 55 7.61 13.18 -6.63
C HIS A 55 6.74 12.79 -7.83
N ARG A 56 6.24 11.55 -7.86
CA ARG A 56 5.16 11.17 -8.78
C ARG A 56 3.87 10.88 -8.02
N GLY A 57 2.83 11.63 -8.35
CA GLY A 57 1.49 11.48 -7.77
C GLY A 57 1.25 12.36 -6.55
N ALA A 58 -0.03 12.62 -6.27
CA ALA A 58 -0.44 13.26 -5.04
C ALA A 58 -0.27 12.25 -3.89
N ARG A 59 0.29 12.69 -2.76
CA ARG A 59 0.22 11.93 -1.51
C ARG A 59 -1.26 11.65 -1.22
N PRO A 60 -1.65 10.44 -0.80
CA PRO A 60 -3.00 10.17 -0.36
C PRO A 60 -3.45 11.25 0.63
N ALA A 61 -4.60 11.86 0.35
CA ALA A 61 -5.15 12.86 1.23
C ALA A 61 -5.61 12.15 2.49
N SER A 62 -4.97 12.46 3.62
CA SER A 62 -5.45 11.97 4.90
C SER A 62 -6.73 12.71 5.25
N GLU A 63 -7.85 12.00 5.31
CA GLU A 63 -9.09 12.57 5.84
C GLU A 63 -8.87 13.00 7.30
N PRO A 64 -9.45 14.14 7.72
CA PRO A 64 -9.36 14.56 9.11
C PRO A 64 -9.98 13.48 10.00
N ALA A 65 -9.23 13.04 11.01
CA ALA A 65 -9.76 12.12 11.99
C ALA A 65 -10.95 12.80 12.68
N HIS A 66 -12.14 12.17 12.61
CA HIS A 66 -13.38 12.72 13.17
C HIS A 66 -13.27 13.04 14.66
N GLN A 67 -12.31 12.45 15.37
CA GLN A 67 -12.00 12.72 16.77
C GLN A 67 -10.48 12.68 16.99
N CYS A 68 -9.88 13.84 17.29
CA CYS A 68 -8.55 13.90 17.89
C CYS A 68 -8.76 14.04 19.40
N PRO A 69 -8.43 13.03 20.22
CA PRO A 69 -8.56 13.16 21.68
C PRO A 69 -7.70 14.35 22.17
N PRO A 70 -8.16 15.07 23.20
CA PRO A 70 -7.43 16.23 23.70
C PRO A 70 -6.15 15.78 24.42
N GLY A 71 -5.02 16.02 23.77
CA GLY A 71 -3.69 15.85 24.37
C GLY A 71 -3.08 14.46 24.19
N PRO A 72 -1.86 14.27 24.72
CA PRO A 72 -1.14 13.00 24.61
C PRO A 72 -1.78 11.89 25.44
N THR A 73 -1.75 10.67 24.91
CA THR A 73 -2.25 9.45 25.56
C THR A 73 -1.08 8.62 26.09
N ALA A 74 -1.16 8.17 27.35
CA ALA A 74 -0.16 7.29 27.95
C ALA A 74 -0.46 5.81 27.64
N TYR A 75 0.57 5.06 27.28
CA TYR A 75 0.55 3.62 27.07
C TYR A 75 1.73 3.01 27.84
N GLY A 76 1.57 2.81 29.16
CA GLY A 76 2.66 2.40 30.04
C GLY A 76 3.85 3.37 29.98
N PRO A 77 5.06 2.95 29.57
CA PRO A 77 6.23 3.83 29.46
C PRO A 77 6.21 4.73 28.21
N TYR A 78 5.21 4.58 27.34
CA TYR A 78 5.09 5.31 26.08
C TYR A 78 4.07 6.44 26.17
N VAL A 79 4.30 7.47 25.36
CA VAL A 79 3.36 8.59 25.17
C VAL A 79 3.06 8.73 23.69
N GLY A 80 1.78 8.60 23.34
CA GLY A 80 1.26 8.76 21.99
C GLY A 80 0.66 10.14 21.76
N TYR A 81 1.01 10.75 20.62
CA TYR A 81 0.51 12.04 20.16
C TYR A 81 -0.31 11.81 18.89
N SER A 82 -1.63 11.77 19.01
CA SER A 82 -2.53 11.60 17.86
C SER A 82 -2.49 12.83 16.96
N HIS A 83 -2.47 12.61 15.64
CA HIS A 83 -2.47 13.72 14.68
C HIS A 83 -3.90 14.06 14.24
N PRO A 84 -4.19 15.34 13.93
CA PRO A 84 -5.51 15.76 13.43
C PRO A 84 -5.95 15.06 12.14
N HIS A 85 -4.98 14.64 11.33
CA HIS A 85 -5.21 13.97 10.04
C HIS A 85 -5.04 12.45 10.14
N GLY A 86 -5.22 11.87 11.34
CA GLY A 86 -5.03 10.44 11.54
C GLY A 86 -3.57 10.03 11.79
N GLY A 87 -3.41 8.85 12.35
CA GLY A 87 -2.13 8.36 12.85
C GLY A 87 -1.72 8.91 14.22
N MET A 88 -0.53 8.53 14.66
CA MET A 88 0.00 8.86 15.99
C MET A 88 1.51 8.72 16.04
N THR A 89 2.20 9.71 16.57
CA THR A 89 3.63 9.60 16.94
C THR A 89 3.75 9.03 18.34
N VAL A 90 4.59 8.01 18.54
CA VAL A 90 4.80 7.37 19.85
C VAL A 90 6.21 7.60 20.34
N THR A 91 6.33 8.06 21.59
CA THR A 91 7.60 8.36 22.23
C THR A 91 7.82 7.53 23.48
N ARG A 92 9.10 7.31 23.82
CA ARG A 92 9.55 6.84 25.13
C ARG A 92 10.52 7.88 25.68
N GLY A 93 10.08 8.63 26.69
CA GLY A 93 10.83 9.80 27.16
C GLY A 93 10.93 10.87 26.08
N ARG A 94 12.13 11.07 25.50
CA ARG A 94 12.38 12.05 24.42
C ARG A 94 12.66 11.43 23.06
N VAL A 95 12.55 10.10 22.95
CA VAL A 95 12.85 9.36 21.72
C VAL A 95 11.55 8.98 21.04
N VAL A 96 11.43 9.25 19.74
CA VAL A 96 10.33 8.69 18.93
C VAL A 96 10.68 7.26 18.59
N VAL A 97 9.84 6.31 19.03
CA VAL A 97 10.10 4.88 18.89
C VAL A 97 9.28 4.26 17.77
N ALA A 98 8.06 4.75 17.56
CA ALA A 98 7.15 4.21 16.57
C ALA A 98 6.18 5.28 16.06
N GLU A 99 5.62 5.02 14.90
CA GLU A 99 4.65 5.86 14.21
C GLU A 99 3.48 4.97 13.78
N LEU A 100 2.26 5.40 14.06
CA LEU A 100 1.04 4.78 13.54
C LEU A 100 0.59 5.59 12.33
N ARG A 101 0.46 4.96 11.17
CA ARG A 101 0.05 5.58 9.91
C ARG A 101 -1.04 4.77 9.22
N ASP A 102 -1.79 5.41 8.32
CA ASP A 102 -2.76 4.70 7.49
C ASP A 102 -2.03 3.76 6.53
N ALA A 103 -2.59 2.58 6.30
CA ALA A 103 -1.95 1.54 5.49
C ALA A 103 -1.71 1.99 4.04
N GLU A 104 -2.67 2.73 3.46
CA GLU A 104 -2.54 3.31 2.12
C GLU A 104 -1.38 4.31 2.03
N THR A 105 -1.21 5.16 3.06
CA THR A 105 -0.10 6.11 3.11
C THR A 105 1.25 5.38 3.15
N VAL A 106 1.35 4.30 3.93
CA VAL A 106 2.58 3.50 4.00
C VAL A 106 2.84 2.80 2.67
N ALA A 107 1.83 2.19 2.05
CA ALA A 107 1.98 1.55 0.74
C ALA A 107 2.44 2.53 -0.34
N TRP A 108 1.87 3.74 -0.36
CA TRP A 108 2.31 4.81 -1.26
C TRP A 108 3.75 5.22 -0.99
N LEU A 109 4.16 5.38 0.28
CA LEU A 109 5.54 5.71 0.64
C LEU A 109 6.52 4.61 0.19
N GLU A 110 6.16 3.34 0.33
CA GLU A 110 6.98 2.22 -0.14
C GLU A 110 7.17 2.23 -1.64
N GLU A 111 6.10 2.47 -2.40
CA GLU A 111 6.16 2.60 -3.85
C GLU A 111 7.06 3.78 -4.27
N GLN A 112 6.85 4.97 -3.68
CA GLN A 112 7.68 6.13 -4.00
C GLN A 112 9.14 5.92 -3.58
N ALA A 113 9.38 5.29 -2.43
CA ALA A 113 10.73 4.96 -1.98
C ALA A 113 11.43 3.97 -2.92
N MET A 114 10.71 2.97 -3.43
CA MET A 114 11.21 2.02 -4.41
C MET A 114 11.68 2.74 -5.68
N TYR A 115 10.84 3.58 -6.28
CA TYR A 115 11.21 4.36 -7.47
C TYR A 115 12.32 5.38 -7.18
N GLY A 116 12.28 6.02 -6.01
CA GLY A 116 13.31 6.94 -5.54
C GLY A 116 14.68 6.27 -5.47
N ARG A 117 14.77 5.02 -4.98
CA ARG A 117 16.01 4.24 -4.97
C ARG A 117 16.45 3.85 -6.38
N GLN A 118 15.53 3.41 -7.24
CA GLN A 118 15.85 3.04 -8.63
C GLN A 118 16.49 4.19 -9.41
N GLY A 119 16.05 5.44 -9.18
CA GLY A 119 16.63 6.62 -9.83
C GLY A 119 18.12 6.85 -9.56
N TYR A 120 18.67 6.25 -8.50
CA TYR A 120 20.10 6.33 -8.15
C TYR A 120 20.88 5.07 -8.52
N MET A 121 20.22 4.04 -9.07
CA MET A 121 20.88 2.86 -9.60
C MET A 121 21.42 3.13 -11.01
N GLY A 122 22.53 2.48 -11.38
CA GLY A 122 22.97 2.48 -12.78
C GLY A 122 21.89 1.88 -13.69
N PRO A 123 21.73 2.32 -14.95
CA PRO A 123 20.63 1.88 -15.82
C PRO A 123 20.46 0.35 -15.92
N LYS A 124 21.58 -0.38 -15.95
CA LYS A 124 21.60 -1.85 -15.96
C LYS A 124 21.09 -2.47 -14.65
N GLN A 125 21.40 -1.85 -13.52
CA GLN A 125 20.92 -2.30 -12.20
C GLN A 125 19.43 -1.99 -12.03
N SER A 126 18.99 -0.80 -12.46
CA SER A 126 17.58 -0.43 -12.43
C SER A 126 16.73 -1.38 -13.29
N ALA A 127 17.19 -1.72 -14.50
CA ALA A 127 16.49 -2.66 -15.38
C ALA A 127 16.42 -4.07 -14.77
N ALA A 128 17.53 -4.58 -14.21
CA ALA A 128 17.56 -5.87 -13.54
C ALA A 128 16.64 -5.92 -12.31
N PHE A 129 16.54 -4.81 -11.57
CA PHE A 129 15.66 -4.70 -10.40
C PHE A 129 14.18 -4.65 -10.83
N ALA A 130 13.84 -3.90 -11.88
CA ALA A 130 12.49 -3.89 -12.45
C ALA A 130 12.07 -5.27 -12.98
N GLU A 131 12.97 -5.95 -13.69
CA GLU A 131 12.73 -7.31 -14.19
C GLU A 131 12.59 -8.32 -13.04
N PHE A 132 13.39 -8.18 -11.98
CA PHE A 132 13.23 -8.98 -10.77
C PHE A 132 11.84 -8.77 -10.17
N LEU A 133 11.40 -7.54 -9.94
CA LEU A 133 10.08 -7.25 -9.39
C LEU A 133 8.93 -7.77 -10.27
N ALA A 134 9.06 -7.68 -11.60
CA ALA A 134 8.05 -8.18 -12.53
C ALA A 134 7.81 -9.70 -12.41
N ARG A 135 8.81 -10.47 -11.96
CA ARG A 135 8.67 -11.92 -11.70
C ARG A 135 7.91 -12.23 -10.40
N TRP A 136 7.74 -11.25 -9.52
CA TRP A 136 7.07 -11.39 -8.22
C TRP A 136 5.69 -10.71 -8.17
N ALA A 137 5.17 -10.22 -9.30
CA ALA A 137 3.79 -9.77 -9.36
C ALA A 137 2.87 -10.91 -8.88
N PRO A 138 1.99 -10.69 -7.88
CA PRO A 138 1.04 -11.71 -7.48
C PRO A 138 0.20 -12.08 -8.70
N VAL A 139 0.12 -13.37 -8.99
CA VAL A 139 -0.83 -13.90 -9.97
C VAL A 139 -2.22 -13.71 -9.37
N GLY A 140 -2.82 -12.54 -9.60
CA GLY A 140 -4.20 -12.23 -9.25
C GLY A 140 -5.12 -12.61 -10.40
N ASP A 141 -5.87 -13.70 -10.18
CA ASP A 141 -7.18 -14.03 -10.73
C ASP A 141 -7.47 -13.75 -12.22
N GLU A 142 -7.16 -14.74 -13.06
CA GLU A 142 -7.96 -14.97 -14.28
C GLU A 142 -9.32 -15.59 -13.89
N GLN A 143 -10.31 -14.77 -13.59
CA GLN A 143 -11.71 -15.13 -13.79
C GLN A 143 -12.28 -14.28 -14.93
N GLY A 144 -12.32 -14.87 -16.12
CA GLY A 144 -12.85 -14.24 -17.32
C GLY A 144 -12.94 -15.17 -18.53
N ALA A 145 -14.00 -15.99 -18.56
CA ALA A 145 -14.65 -16.51 -19.78
C ALA A 145 -13.95 -17.62 -20.60
N THR A 146 -14.16 -18.87 -20.18
CA THR A 146 -14.48 -19.97 -21.10
C THR A 146 -15.78 -20.60 -20.56
N LYS A 147 -16.85 -20.93 -21.30
CA LYS A 147 -17.03 -21.35 -22.68
C LYS A 147 -18.53 -21.17 -22.97
N GLN A 148 -18.92 -20.36 -23.95
CA GLN A 148 -20.25 -20.48 -24.56
C GLN A 148 -20.04 -20.63 -26.07
N ARG A 149 -19.87 -21.87 -26.51
CA ARG A 149 -19.88 -22.22 -27.93
C ARG A 149 -21.09 -23.10 -28.17
N GLY A 150 -22.20 -22.46 -28.53
CA GLY A 150 -23.46 -23.13 -28.80
C GLY A 150 -24.49 -22.16 -29.36
N SER A 151 -24.34 -21.78 -30.63
CA SER A 151 -25.47 -21.34 -31.46
C SER A 151 -25.21 -21.72 -32.91
N ARG A 152 -26.02 -22.68 -33.37
CA ARG A 152 -26.27 -23.03 -34.77
C ARG A 152 -27.29 -22.05 -35.36
N ASN A 153 -27.16 -21.85 -36.66
CA ASN A 153 -28.12 -21.29 -37.63
C ASN A 153 -28.37 -19.78 -37.45
N VAL A 154 -28.50 -18.96 -38.50
CA VAL A 154 -29.39 -19.10 -39.65
C VAL A 154 -28.81 -18.40 -40.91
N ALA A 155 -29.39 -18.80 -42.03
CA ALA A 155 -29.12 -18.58 -43.44
C ALA A 155 -29.13 -17.14 -44.03
N SER A 156 -28.61 -17.13 -45.26
CA SER A 156 -29.02 -16.40 -46.47
C SER A 156 -28.75 -14.89 -46.60
N ALA A 157 -27.89 -14.57 -47.57
CA ALA A 157 -28.13 -13.69 -48.73
C ALA A 157 -26.91 -13.89 -49.66
N GLY A 158 -27.01 -14.11 -50.97
CA GLY A 158 -27.97 -13.54 -51.91
C GLY A 158 -27.28 -12.42 -52.69
N GLN A 159 -26.82 -12.75 -53.90
CA GLN A 159 -26.55 -11.88 -55.06
C GLN A 159 -25.27 -11.02 -55.13
N GLY A 160 -24.67 -11.09 -56.33
CA GLY A 160 -24.15 -9.90 -57.02
C GLY A 160 -22.70 -9.97 -57.49
N GLY A 161 -22.44 -10.65 -58.61
CA GLY A 161 -21.14 -10.61 -59.29
C GLY A 161 -21.31 -10.62 -60.81
N GLN A 162 -21.49 -9.44 -61.40
CA GLN A 162 -21.37 -9.17 -62.83
C GLN A 162 -19.89 -9.14 -63.26
N GLY A 163 -19.61 -9.56 -64.48
CA GLY A 163 -18.36 -9.33 -65.21
C GLY A 163 -18.14 -10.39 -66.28
N GLY A 164 -18.63 -10.17 -67.51
CA GLY A 164 -17.78 -9.88 -68.69
C GLY A 164 -17.65 -11.17 -69.54
N GLN A 165 -17.60 -11.22 -70.87
CA GLN A 165 -17.19 -10.33 -71.95
C GLN A 165 -17.76 -10.89 -73.28
N SER A 166 -17.82 -10.04 -74.31
CA SER A 166 -17.47 -10.23 -75.75
C SER A 166 -17.77 -11.59 -76.44
N GLU A 167 -18.35 -11.72 -77.63
CA GLU A 167 -18.47 -10.91 -78.87
C GLU A 167 -19.83 -11.15 -79.54
#